data_AF-A0AAF0ZPD7-F1
#
_entry.id   AF-A0AAF0ZPD7-F1
#
_cell.length_a   1.000
_cell.length_b   1.000
_cell.length_c   1.000
_cell.angle_alpha   90.00
_cell.angle_beta   90.00
_cell.angle_gamma   90.00
#
_symmetry.space_group_name_H-M   'P 1'
#
loop_
_entity.id
_entity.type
_entity.pdbx_description
1 polymer ?
#
loop_
_entity_poly.entity_id
_entity_poly.type
_entity_poly.pdbx_seq_one_letter_code
_entity_poly.pdbx_strand_id
1 'polypeptide(L)'
;MNGVVRLAYELELPQELAAVHPVFHISMLKKCMRDPSLIIPNEDIGIKDSLSYEEIPVQILDRQVRKLRTKEVASVKVLWRNQFIEEAT
;
A
#
# COMPACT_ATOMS: atom_id res chain seq x y z
N MET A 1 36.31 15.41 -18.30
CA MET A 1 35.61 14.12 -18.42
C MET A 1 34.33 14.23 -17.61
N ASN A 2 33.18 14.39 -18.26
CA ASN A 2 31.91 14.59 -17.57
C ASN A 2 31.30 13.21 -17.31
N GLY A 3 31.52 12.66 -16.12
CA GLY A 3 30.89 11.41 -15.70
C GLY A 3 29.41 11.66 -15.46
N VAL A 4 28.55 11.18 -16.37
CA VAL A 4 27.11 11.14 -16.13
C VAL A 4 26.87 10.10 -15.04
N VAL A 5 26.77 10.56 -13.78
CA VAL A 5 26.36 9.70 -12.68
C VAL A 5 24.90 9.32 -12.96
N ARG A 6 24.66 8.04 -13.23
CA ARG A 6 23.30 7.52 -13.40
C ARG A 6 22.63 7.52 -12.02
N LEU A 7 21.85 8.57 -11.75
CA LEU A 7 21.16 8.81 -10.47
C LEU A 7 19.79 8.12 -10.40
N ALA A 8 19.30 7.60 -11.53
CA ALA A 8 18.01 6.95 -11.62
C ALA A 8 18.09 5.60 -12.37
N TYR A 9 17.22 4.68 -11.98
CA TYR A 9 16.99 3.40 -12.65
C TYR A 9 15.59 3.39 -13.23
N GLU A 10 15.47 2.86 -14.44
CA GLU A 10 14.19 2.50 -15.03
C GLU A 10 13.89 1.05 -14.69
N LEU A 11 12.71 0.79 -14.11
CA LEU A 11 12.24 -0.54 -13.75
C LEU A 11 11.24 -1.02 -14.79
N GLU A 12 11.31 -2.30 -15.13
CA GLU A 12 10.26 -2.97 -15.91
C GLU A 12 9.05 -3.18 -15.00
N LEU A 13 8.09 -2.25 -15.07
CA LEU A 13 6.85 -2.33 -14.31
C LEU A 13 5.82 -3.18 -15.05
N PRO A 14 5.01 -3.99 -14.33
CA PRO A 14 3.88 -4.68 -14.93
C PRO A 14 2.85 -3.70 -15.50
N GLN A 15 2.04 -4.18 -16.46
CA GLN A 15 1.06 -3.36 -17.16
C GLN A 15 0.02 -2.74 -16.21
N GLU A 16 -0.27 -3.41 -15.09
CA GLU A 16 -1.16 -2.96 -14.03
C GLU A 16 -0.65 -1.68 -13.35
N LEU A 17 0.67 -1.40 -13.45
CA LEU A 17 1.32 -0.20 -12.94
C LEU A 17 1.70 0.79 -14.06
N ALA A 18 1.09 0.69 -15.25
CA ALA A 18 1.41 1.58 -16.38
C ALA A 18 1.20 3.09 -16.09
N ALA A 19 0.41 3.43 -15.06
CA ALA A 19 0.24 4.81 -14.60
C ALA A 19 1.42 5.32 -13.73
N VAL A 20 2.28 4.43 -13.26
CA VAL A 20 3.45 4.75 -12.42
C VAL A 20 4.63 5.05 -13.32
N HIS A 21 5.36 6.13 -13.01
CA HIS A 21 6.58 6.47 -13.74
C HIS A 21 7.67 5.41 -13.48
N PRO A 22 8.21 4.74 -14.50
CA PRO A 22 9.12 3.60 -14.31
C PRO A 22 10.53 4.01 -13.86
N VAL A 23 10.86 5.30 -13.97
CA VAL A 23 12.18 5.83 -13.57
C VAL A 23 12.16 6.31 -12.12
N PHE A 24 13.01 5.71 -11.28
CA PHE A 24 13.16 6.00 -9.85
C PHE A 24 14.58 6.45 -9.52
N HIS A 25 14.73 7.42 -8.62
CA HIS A 25 16.04 7.83 -8.11
C HIS A 25 16.61 6.78 -7.14
N ILE A 26 17.91 6.52 -7.22
CA ILE A 26 18.60 5.47 -6.42
C ILE A 26 18.39 5.66 -4.91
N SER A 27 18.37 6.90 -4.43
CA SER A 27 18.16 7.19 -3.00
C SER A 27 16.78 6.75 -2.52
N MET A 28 15.75 6.78 -3.38
CA MET A 28 14.39 6.34 -3.04
C MET A 28 14.37 4.82 -2.86
N LEU A 29 14.92 4.08 -3.83
CA LEU A 29 15.01 2.62 -3.75
C LEU A 29 15.81 2.17 -2.52
N LYS A 30 16.97 2.80 -2.28
CA LYS A 30 17.80 2.50 -1.10
C LYS A 30 17.11 2.84 0.23
N LYS A 31 16.23 3.83 0.26
CA LYS A 31 15.46 4.16 1.46
C LYS A 31 14.44 3.07 1.76
N CYS A 32 13.70 2.60 0.75
CA CYS A 32 12.73 1.51 0.89
C CYS A 32 13.40 0.21 1.39
N MET A 33 14.58 -0.13 0.87
CA MET A 33 15.30 -1.34 1.29
C MET A 33 15.89 -1.28 2.72
N ARG A 34 16.01 -0.08 3.31
CA ARG A 34 16.56 0.08 4.67
C ARG A 34 15.52 0.02 5.76
N ASP A 35 14.25 0.19 5.41
CA ASP A 35 13.16 0.23 6.37
C ASP A 35 12.36 -1.08 6.27
N PRO A 36 12.59 -2.04 7.17
CA PRO A 36 11.91 -3.32 7.14
C PRO A 36 10.39 -3.19 7.28
N SER A 37 9.89 -2.09 7.85
CA SER A 37 8.44 -1.86 7.96
C SER A 37 7.76 -1.63 6.60
N LEU A 38 8.53 -1.21 5.58
CA LEU A 38 8.05 -1.04 4.22
C LEU A 38 8.11 -2.33 3.39
N ILE A 39 8.74 -3.38 3.92
CA ILE A 39 8.93 -4.65 3.24
C ILE A 39 7.92 -5.64 3.81
N ILE A 40 6.87 -5.92 3.04
CA ILE A 40 5.89 -6.93 3.42
C ILE A 40 6.24 -8.25 2.72
N PRO A 41 6.38 -9.37 3.46
CA PRO A 41 6.59 -10.67 2.85
C PRO A 41 5.45 -11.03 1.90
N ASN A 42 5.79 -11.47 0.68
CA ASN A 42 4.78 -11.88 -0.31
C ASN A 42 3.91 -13.05 0.18
N GLU A 43 4.45 -13.89 1.07
CA GLU A 43 3.77 -15.07 1.63
C GLU A 43 2.54 -14.70 2.48
N ASP A 44 2.52 -13.50 3.07
CA ASP A 44 1.46 -13.08 3.98
C ASP A 44 0.24 -12.48 3.26
N ILE A 45 0.43 -11.86 2.08
CA ILE A 45 -0.60 -11.07 1.39
C ILE A 45 -1.33 -11.83 0.28
N GLY A 46 -0.75 -12.93 -0.23
CA GLY A 46 -1.37 -13.70 -1.34
C GLY A 46 -1.49 -12.87 -2.62
N ILE A 47 -0.44 -12.10 -2.95
CA ILE A 47 -0.38 -11.26 -4.14
C ILE A 47 -0.43 -12.14 -5.38
N LYS A 48 -1.40 -11.89 -6.26
CA LYS A 48 -1.54 -12.55 -7.56
C LYS A 48 -0.50 -12.02 -8.54
N ASP A 49 -0.24 -12.76 -9.61
CA ASP A 49 0.70 -12.36 -10.67
C ASP A 49 0.35 -10.99 -11.29
N SER A 50 -0.93 -10.59 -11.24
CA SER A 50 -1.41 -9.27 -11.65
C SER A 50 -1.10 -8.14 -10.66
N LEU A 51 -0.21 -8.36 -9.68
CA LEU A 51 0.05 -7.47 -8.54
C LEU A 51 -1.21 -7.02 -7.75
N SER A 52 -2.28 -7.83 -7.80
CA SER A 52 -3.50 -7.58 -7.04
C SER A 52 -3.56 -8.52 -5.84
N TYR A 53 -4.19 -8.09 -4.76
CA TYR A 53 -4.49 -8.95 -3.62
C TYR A 53 -5.95 -8.75 -3.21
N GLU A 54 -6.50 -9.76 -2.55
CA GLU A 54 -7.86 -9.71 -2.03
C GLU A 54 -7.84 -9.16 -0.60
N GLU A 55 -8.57 -8.06 -0.38
CA GLU A 55 -8.83 -7.57 0.97
C GLU A 55 -9.98 -8.38 1.60
N ILE A 56 -9.63 -9.17 2.62
CA ILE A 56 -10.60 -9.98 3.35
C ILE A 56 -10.92 -9.28 4.68
N PRO A 57 -12.18 -8.90 4.94
CA PRO A 57 -12.58 -8.34 6.23
C PRO A 57 -12.55 -9.44 7.29
N VAL A 58 -11.77 -9.25 8.34
CA VAL A 58 -11.61 -10.23 9.43
C VAL A 58 -12.60 -9.95 10.55
N GLN A 59 -12.76 -8.68 10.92
CA GLN A 59 -13.56 -8.31 12.09
C GLN A 59 -14.07 -6.87 12.00
N ILE A 60 -15.27 -6.61 12.52
CA ILE A 60 -15.71 -5.24 12.81
C ILE A 60 -15.15 -4.86 14.19
N LEU A 61 -14.29 -3.84 14.21
CA LEU A 61 -13.65 -3.33 15.42
C LEU A 61 -14.54 -2.35 16.18
N ASP A 62 -15.34 -1.55 15.46
CA ASP A 62 -16.21 -0.53 16.07
C ASP A 62 -17.40 -0.19 15.17
N ARG A 63 -18.46 0.38 15.76
CA ARG A 63 -19.61 0.93 15.04
C ARG A 63 -20.04 2.26 15.63
N GLN A 64 -20.06 3.29 14.79
CA GLN A 64 -20.55 4.62 15.15
C GLN A 64 -21.83 4.94 14.39
N VAL A 65 -22.81 5.56 15.06
CA VAL A 65 -23.99 6.14 14.41
C VAL A 65 -23.95 7.65 14.59
N ARG A 66 -23.93 8.38 13.48
CA ARG A 66 -24.01 9.84 13.46
C ARG A 66 -25.43 10.26 13.09
N LYS A 67 -26.08 11.01 13.99
CA LYS A 67 -27.34 11.69 13.68
C LYS A 67 -27.06 12.98 12.93
N LEU A 68 -27.59 13.08 11.72
CA LEU A 68 -27.66 14.31 10.94
C LEU A 68 -29.06 14.93 11.09
N ARG A 69 -29.23 16.17 10.60
CA ARG A 69 -30.49 16.92 10.73
C ARG A 69 -31.72 16.18 10.15
N THR A 70 -31.52 15.35 9.13
CA THR A 70 -32.60 14.66 8.40
C THR A 70 -32.49 13.14 8.39
N LYS A 71 -31.37 12.56 8.83
CA LYS A 71 -31.14 11.11 8.80
C LYS A 71 -30.07 10.68 9.80
N GLU A 72 -30.04 9.38 10.08
CA GLU A 72 -28.94 8.76 10.82
C GLU A 72 -28.06 7.96 9.85
N VAL A 73 -26.74 8.01 10.05
CA VAL A 73 -25.76 7.27 9.24
C VAL A 73 -24.93 6.40 10.17
N ALA A 74 -24.91 5.09 9.92
CA ALA A 74 -24.05 4.15 10.62
C ALA A 74 -22.75 3.93 9.81
N SER A 75 -21.61 3.94 10.51
CA SER A 75 -20.29 3.59 9.98
C SER A 75 -19.68 2.50 10.85
N VAL A 76 -18.92 1.59 10.23
CA VAL A 76 -18.19 0.53 10.93
C VAL A 76 -16.69 0.66 10.66
N LYS A 77 -15.88 0.38 11.68
CA LYS A 77 -14.43 0.21 11.54
C LYS A 77 -14.15 -1.27 11.32
N VAL A 78 -13.47 -1.62 10.24
CA VAL A 78 -13.23 -3.02 9.84
C VAL A 78 -11.73 -3.29 9.90
N LEU A 79 -11.33 -4.39 10.54
CA LEU A 79 -10.01 -4.98 10.47
C LEU A 79 -9.91 -5.82 9.19
N TRP A 80 -8.95 -5.51 8.34
CA TRP A 80 -8.65 -6.27 7.13
C TRP A 80 -7.47 -7.21 7.39
N ARG A 81 -7.47 -8.37 6.72
CA ARG A 81 -6.50 -9.45 6.96
C ARG A 81 -5.03 -9.02 6.85
N ASN A 82 -4.75 -8.04 6.00
CA ASN A 82 -3.40 -7.60 5.65
C ASN A 82 -3.06 -6.21 6.24
N GLN A 83 -3.87 -5.67 7.16
CA GLN A 83 -3.58 -4.40 7.83
C GLN A 83 -2.96 -4.63 9.21
N PHE A 84 -1.84 -3.96 9.48
CA PHE A 84 -1.27 -3.89 10.83
C PHE A 84 -2.11 -2.93 11.69
N ILE A 85 -2.42 -3.36 12.92
CA ILE A 85 -3.39 -2.70 13.83
C ILE A 85 -3.02 -1.24 14.16
N GLU A 86 -1.76 -0.83 14.02
CA GLU A 86 -1.29 0.53 14.36
C GLU A 86 -1.72 1.62 13.37
N GLU A 87 -2.08 1.29 12.12
CA GLU A 87 -2.54 2.29 11.13
C GLU A 87 -4.05 2.56 11.19
N ALA A 88 -4.77 1.94 12.12
CA ALA A 88 -6.20 2.13 12.27
C ALA A 88 -6.48 3.42 13.09
N THR A 89 -6.39 4.60 12.46
CA THR A 89 -6.88 5.87 13.03
C THR A 89 -8.41 5.93 12.90
#